data_AF-A0A4S1ZKE3-F1
#
_entry.id   AF-A0A4S1ZKE3-F1
#
_cell.length_a   1.000
_cell.length_b   1.000
_cell.length_c   1.000
_cell.angle_alpha   90.00
_cell.angle_beta   90.00
_cell.angle_gamma   90.00
#
_symmetry.space_group_name_H-M   'P 1'
#
loop_
_entity.id
_entity.type
_entity.pdbx_description
1 polymer ?
#
loop_
_entity_poly.entity_id
_entity_poly.type
_entity_poly.pdbx_seq_one_letter_code
_entity_poly.pdbx_strand_id
1 'polypeptide(L)'
;MNENKETIPTLDFVAALKLSTSRVAQFDGRARRSEYWWTMLVVWIAGFVLTPVVGFVLSVLTIPLVFRRLHDIGKSGWWWGAGAMLKAGLVMSVIYDIAAMSISTASHDFGGYGVGLVFAVITKYVVWNLLIVAYELLMLFFMCKDGDPYENEYGGSPKYVMDDGGDDSGM
;
A
#
# COMPACT_ATOMS: atom_id res chain seq x y z
N MET A 1 -6.88 25.62 25.93
CA MET A 1 -5.66 24.86 26.25
C MET A 1 -4.88 24.72 24.97
N ASN A 2 -3.74 25.41 24.85
CA ASN A 2 -2.77 25.10 23.80
C ASN A 2 -1.96 23.91 24.32
N GLU A 3 -2.35 22.69 23.95
CA GLU A 3 -1.55 21.51 24.23
C GLU A 3 -0.23 21.64 23.46
N ASN A 4 0.88 21.77 24.20
CA ASN A 4 2.21 21.71 23.59
C ASN A 4 2.46 20.28 23.12
N LYS A 5 2.77 20.11 21.84
CA LYS A 5 3.08 18.80 21.25
C LYS A 5 4.56 18.74 20.95
N GLU A 6 5.29 17.91 21.67
CA GLU A 6 6.69 17.64 21.37
C GLU A 6 6.78 16.64 20.20
N THR A 7 7.68 16.91 19.25
CA THR A 7 7.88 16.03 18.09
C THR A 7 9.16 15.22 18.24
N ILE A 8 9.03 13.89 18.14
CA ILE A 8 10.17 12.98 18.13
C ILE A 8 10.95 13.16 16.81
N PRO A 9 12.30 13.25 16.85
CA PRO A 9 13.13 13.43 15.65
C PRO A 9 12.86 12.35 14.60
N THR A 10 13.05 12.69 13.32
CA THR A 10 12.86 11.76 12.20
C THR A 10 13.80 10.57 12.28
N LEU A 11 13.30 9.39 11.90
CA LEU A 11 14.15 8.20 11.84
C LEU A 11 15.18 8.37 10.71
N ASP A 12 16.43 8.12 11.06
CA ASP A 12 17.50 7.90 10.08
C ASP A 12 17.23 6.61 9.27
N PHE A 13 17.82 6.52 8.08
CA PHE A 13 17.69 5.39 7.15
C PHE A 13 17.89 4.04 7.84
N VAL A 14 19.00 3.87 8.58
CA VAL A 14 19.32 2.59 9.23
C VAL A 14 18.32 2.28 10.34
N ALA A 15 17.90 3.29 11.10
CA ALA A 15 16.90 3.14 12.15
C ALA A 15 15.53 2.74 11.56
N ALA A 16 15.13 3.33 10.44
CA ALA A 16 13.89 3.00 9.74
C ALA A 16 13.88 1.53 9.28
N LEU A 17 14.96 1.04 8.67
CA LEU A 17 15.04 -0.35 8.23
C LEU A 17 15.08 -1.35 9.39
N LYS A 18 15.86 -1.06 10.44
CA LYS A 18 15.90 -1.91 11.65
C LYS A 18 14.52 -2.02 12.29
N LEU A 19 13.79 -0.91 12.34
CA LEU A 19 12.45 -0.86 12.92
C LEU A 19 11.40 -1.56 12.05
N SER A 20 11.51 -1.44 10.72
CA SER A 20 10.59 -2.12 9.80
C SER A 20 10.84 -3.63 9.78
N THR A 21 12.10 -4.07 9.84
CA THR A 21 12.47 -5.49 9.80
C THR A 21 12.15 -6.20 11.12
N SER A 22 12.28 -5.52 12.26
CA SER A 22 11.88 -6.09 13.56
C SER A 22 10.36 -6.28 13.70
N ARG A 23 9.57 -5.52 12.93
CA ARG A 23 8.10 -5.55 12.94
C ARG A 23 7.51 -6.00 11.60
N VAL A 24 8.21 -6.89 10.91
CA VAL A 24 7.83 -7.34 9.56
C VAL A 24 6.53 -8.13 9.54
N ALA A 25 6.14 -8.77 10.65
CA ALA A 25 4.91 -9.56 10.76
C ALA A 25 3.84 -8.93 11.66
N GLN A 26 4.07 -7.70 12.15
CA GLN A 26 3.16 -7.01 13.06
C GLN A 26 2.25 -6.05 12.28
N PHE A 27 0.95 -6.38 12.24
CA PHE A 27 -0.07 -5.57 11.57
C PHE A 27 -0.64 -4.47 12.47
N ASP A 28 -0.56 -4.66 13.79
CA ASP A 28 -1.07 -3.71 14.77
C ASP A 28 -0.08 -2.56 15.03
N GLY A 29 -0.64 -1.42 15.44
CA GLY A 29 0.11 -0.22 15.72
C GLY A 29 0.23 0.70 14.50
N ARG A 30 1.14 1.67 14.62
CA ARG A 30 1.27 2.81 13.70
C ARG A 30 2.69 2.93 13.15
N ALA A 31 2.79 3.32 11.89
CA ALA A 31 4.07 3.55 11.21
C ALA A 31 4.15 5.00 10.73
N ARG A 32 5.25 5.66 11.08
CA ARG A 32 5.52 7.05 10.65
C ARG A 32 6.01 7.10 9.21
N ARG A 33 5.91 8.28 8.58
CA ARG A 33 6.30 8.49 7.18
C ARG A 33 7.75 8.09 6.88
N SER A 34 8.70 8.41 7.74
CA SER A 34 10.12 8.08 7.51
C SER A 34 10.37 6.56 7.55
N GLU A 35 9.67 5.80 8.41
CA GLU A 35 9.78 4.32 8.44
C GLU A 35 9.25 3.73 7.12
N TYR A 36 8.11 4.25 6.66
CA TYR A 36 7.47 3.83 5.41
C TYR A 36 8.32 4.13 4.18
N TRP A 37 8.69 5.40 3.96
CA TRP A 37 9.33 5.84 2.72
C TRP A 37 10.74 5.28 2.53
N TRP A 38 11.54 5.18 3.61
CA TRP A 38 12.85 4.55 3.52
C TRP A 38 12.77 3.06 3.17
N THR A 39 11.82 2.34 3.78
CA THR A 39 11.62 0.92 3.49
C THR A 39 11.13 0.71 2.06
N MET A 40 10.16 1.52 1.59
CA MET A 40 9.66 1.43 0.22
C MET A 40 10.74 1.73 -0.82
N LEU A 41 11.59 2.73 -0.57
CA LEU A 41 12.70 3.05 -1.45
C LEU A 41 13.64 1.86 -1.62
N VAL A 42 14.01 1.20 -0.51
CA VAL A 42 14.89 0.01 -0.55
C VAL A 42 14.22 -1.14 -1.29
N VAL A 43 12.93 -1.38 -1.06
CA VAL A 43 12.18 -2.45 -1.72
C VAL A 43 12.09 -2.20 -3.22
N TRP A 44 11.88 -0.96 -3.66
CA TRP A 44 11.85 -0.61 -5.08
C TRP A 44 13.22 -0.76 -5.74
N ILE A 45 14.29 -0.29 -5.10
CA ILE A 45 15.65 -0.45 -5.62
C ILE A 45 16.02 -1.94 -5.68
N ALA A 46 15.77 -2.69 -4.61
CA ALA A 46 16.03 -4.12 -4.57
C ALA A 46 15.22 -4.87 -5.63
N GLY A 47 13.95 -4.52 -5.82
CA GLY A 47 13.11 -5.10 -6.88
C GLY A 47 13.60 -4.78 -8.30
N PHE A 48 14.21 -3.62 -8.50
CA PHE A 48 14.78 -3.21 -9.79
C PHE A 48 16.13 -3.89 -10.09
N VAL A 49 16.98 -4.07 -9.07
CA VAL A 49 18.35 -4.61 -9.22
C VAL A 49 18.38 -6.13 -9.16
N LEU A 50 17.49 -6.76 -8.39
CA LEU A 50 17.46 -8.21 -8.17
C LEU A 50 16.48 -8.89 -9.15
N THR A 51 16.09 -10.13 -8.84
CA THR A 51 15.15 -10.88 -9.66
C THR A 51 13.69 -10.47 -9.38
N PRO A 52 12.77 -10.64 -10.36
CA PRO A 52 11.34 -10.37 -10.15
C PRO A 52 10.75 -11.14 -8.96
N VAL A 53 11.23 -12.37 -8.72
CA VAL A 53 10.78 -13.20 -7.58
C VAL A 53 11.19 -12.57 -6.26
N VAL A 54 12.43 -12.08 -6.14
CA VAL A 54 12.88 -11.41 -4.91
C VAL A 54 12.14 -10.10 -4.70
N GLY A 55 11.95 -9.29 -5.75
CA GLY A 55 11.15 -8.07 -5.68
C GLY A 55 9.71 -8.34 -5.19
N PHE A 56 9.08 -9.40 -5.70
CA PHE A 56 7.76 -9.83 -5.25
C PHE A 56 7.74 -10.19 -3.77
N VAL A 57 8.67 -11.04 -3.31
CA VAL A 57 8.74 -11.42 -1.88
C VAL A 57 8.93 -10.20 -0.99
N LEU A 58 9.84 -9.29 -1.34
CA LEU A 58 10.06 -8.06 -0.59
C LEU A 58 8.80 -7.18 -0.54
N SER A 59 8.06 -7.07 -1.65
CA SER A 59 6.80 -6.32 -1.67
C SER A 59 5.75 -6.91 -0.72
N VAL A 60 5.64 -8.25 -0.64
CA VAL A 60 4.74 -8.93 0.30
C VAL A 60 5.13 -8.68 1.75
N LEU A 61 6.44 -8.64 2.05
CA LEU A 61 6.93 -8.32 3.39
C LEU A 61 6.61 -6.89 3.84
N THR A 62 6.31 -5.97 2.91
CA THR A 62 5.90 -4.60 3.27
C THR A 62 4.42 -4.46 3.63
N ILE A 63 3.59 -5.49 3.44
CA ILE A 63 2.15 -5.40 3.69
C ILE A 63 1.85 -4.94 5.13
N PRO A 64 2.47 -5.49 6.19
CA PRO A 64 2.18 -5.06 7.55
C PRO A 64 2.61 -3.60 7.81
N LEU A 65 3.67 -3.13 7.15
CA LEU A 65 4.08 -1.73 7.19
C LEU A 65 3.05 -0.81 6.53
N VAL A 66 2.45 -1.21 5.40
CA VAL A 66 1.37 -0.44 4.75
C VAL A 66 0.14 -0.36 5.65
N PHE A 67 -0.22 -1.45 6.33
CA PHE A 67 -1.33 -1.48 7.29
C PHE A 67 -1.08 -0.48 8.42
N ARG A 68 0.07 -0.57 9.09
CA ARG A 68 0.47 0.36 10.15
C ARG A 68 0.53 1.81 9.66
N ARG A 69 0.84 2.03 8.37
CA ARG A 69 0.86 3.36 7.77
C ARG A 69 -0.55 3.91 7.53
N LEU A 70 -1.48 3.07 7.10
CA LEU A 70 -2.91 3.41 7.00
C LEU A 70 -3.51 3.69 8.38
N HIS A 71 -3.18 2.86 9.37
CA HIS A 71 -3.59 3.04 10.76
C HIS A 71 -3.12 4.38 11.33
N ASP A 72 -1.92 4.84 10.95
CA ASP A 72 -1.40 6.14 11.39
C ASP A 72 -2.25 7.32 10.95
N ILE A 73 -3.00 7.20 9.84
CA ILE A 73 -3.92 8.24 9.33
C ILE A 73 -5.39 7.94 9.66
N GLY A 74 -5.65 6.98 10.56
CA GLY A 74 -7.01 6.57 10.96
C GLY A 74 -7.78 5.84 9.86
N LYS A 75 -7.09 5.15 8.96
CA LYS A 75 -7.68 4.34 7.89
C LYS A 75 -7.44 2.85 8.16
N SER A 76 -8.43 2.02 7.88
CA SER A 76 -8.30 0.57 8.04
C SER A 76 -7.35 -0.05 7.01
N GLY A 77 -6.70 -1.15 7.36
CA GLY A 77 -5.85 -1.93 6.43
C GLY A 77 -6.59 -2.44 5.18
N TRP A 78 -7.92 -2.48 5.19
CA TRP A 78 -8.76 -2.85 4.05
C TRP A 78 -8.58 -1.94 2.83
N TRP A 79 -8.05 -0.72 2.97
CA TRP A 79 -7.63 0.08 1.81
C TRP A 79 -6.54 -0.62 0.99
N TRP A 80 -5.58 -1.29 1.63
CA TRP A 80 -4.64 -2.12 0.86
C TRP A 80 -5.35 -3.31 0.19
N GLY A 81 -6.28 -3.95 0.92
CA GLY A 81 -7.06 -5.09 0.42
C GLY A 81 -7.92 -4.75 -0.80
N ALA A 82 -8.58 -3.60 -0.82
CA ALA A 82 -9.37 -3.13 -1.96
C ALA A 82 -8.50 -2.95 -3.22
N GLY A 83 -7.28 -2.40 -3.08
CA GLY A 83 -6.32 -2.33 -4.18
C GLY A 83 -5.87 -3.72 -4.66
N ALA A 84 -5.64 -4.66 -3.73
CA ALA A 84 -5.29 -6.04 -4.07
C ALA A 84 -6.43 -6.74 -4.82
N MET A 85 -7.69 -6.55 -4.41
CA MET A 85 -8.87 -7.09 -5.09
C MET A 85 -9.04 -6.53 -6.51
N LEU A 86 -8.78 -5.23 -6.70
CA LEU A 86 -8.82 -4.60 -8.03
C LEU A 86 -7.79 -5.23 -8.99
N LYS A 87 -6.56 -5.44 -8.51
CA LYS A 87 -5.50 -6.10 -9.30
C LYS A 87 -5.80 -7.59 -9.54
N ALA A 88 -6.34 -8.29 -8.55
CA ALA A 88 -6.77 -9.69 -8.71
C ALA A 88 -7.89 -9.80 -9.76
N GLY A 89 -8.84 -8.86 -9.77
CA GLY A 89 -9.89 -8.77 -10.79
C GLY A 89 -9.32 -8.61 -12.21
N LEU A 90 -8.23 -7.83 -12.38
CA LEU A 90 -7.53 -7.73 -13.66
C LEU A 90 -7.01 -9.11 -14.11
N VAL A 91 -6.29 -9.80 -13.22
CA VAL A 91 -5.71 -11.12 -13.51
C VAL A 91 -6.80 -12.12 -13.88
N MET A 92 -7.90 -12.15 -13.13
CA MET A 92 -9.04 -13.02 -13.43
C MET A 92 -9.68 -12.70 -14.79
N SER A 93 -9.79 -11.42 -15.16
CA SER A 93 -10.30 -11.02 -16.48
C SER A 93 -9.40 -11.47 -17.62
N VAL A 94 -8.07 -11.50 -17.42
CA VAL A 94 -7.10 -12.03 -18.39
C VAL A 94 -7.24 -13.54 -18.53
N ILE A 95 -7.34 -14.25 -17.40
CA ILE A 95 -7.53 -15.72 -17.41
C ILE A 95 -8.82 -16.08 -18.13
N TYR A 96 -9.91 -15.35 -17.87
CA TYR A 96 -11.20 -15.56 -18.54
C TYR A 96 -11.11 -15.39 -20.06
N ASP A 97 -10.49 -14.30 -20.53
CA ASP A 97 -10.32 -14.06 -21.98
C ASP A 97 -9.48 -15.15 -22.65
N ILE A 98 -8.38 -15.58 -22.00
CA ILE A 98 -7.53 -16.67 -22.50
C ILE A 98 -8.32 -17.97 -22.58
N ALA A 99 -9.11 -18.30 -21.55
CA ALA A 99 -9.94 -19.50 -21.53
C ALA A 99 -11.02 -19.45 -22.62
N ALA A 100 -11.70 -18.31 -22.79
CA ALA A 100 -12.71 -18.12 -23.83
C ALA A 100 -12.12 -18.30 -25.23
N MET A 101 -10.95 -17.70 -25.49
CA MET A 101 -10.24 -17.84 -26.77
C MET A 101 -9.79 -19.29 -27.02
N SER A 102 -9.36 -20.00 -25.97
CA SER A 102 -8.98 -21.40 -26.07
C SER A 102 -10.16 -22.30 -26.47
N ILE A 103 -11.35 -22.03 -25.92
CA ILE A 103 -12.59 -22.77 -26.25
C ILE A 103 -12.98 -22.53 -27.70
N SER A 104 -13.01 -21.27 -28.16
CA SER A 104 -13.35 -20.95 -29.55
C SER A 104 -12.37 -21.53 -30.56
N THR A 105 -11.09 -21.60 -30.19
CA THR A 105 -10.07 -22.25 -31.02
C THR A 105 -10.35 -23.75 -31.16
N ALA A 106 -10.74 -24.43 -30.08
CA ALA A 106 -11.06 -25.85 -30.10
C ALA A 106 -12.38 -26.16 -30.84
N SER A 107 -13.36 -25.26 -30.80
CA SER A 107 -14.63 -25.42 -31.52
C SER A 107 -14.57 -24.98 -32.98
N HIS A 108 -13.43 -24.45 -33.45
CA HIS A 108 -13.29 -23.79 -34.76
C HIS A 108 -14.34 -22.70 -35.02
N ASP A 109 -14.93 -22.13 -33.97
CA ASP A 109 -15.96 -21.10 -34.06
C ASP A 109 -15.34 -19.72 -33.84
N PHE A 110 -14.95 -19.10 -34.95
CA PHE A 110 -14.33 -17.78 -34.95
C PHE A 110 -15.33 -16.67 -35.33
N GLY A 111 -16.63 -16.95 -35.41
CA GLY A 111 -17.65 -16.02 -35.92
C GLY A 111 -17.74 -14.68 -35.19
N GLY A 112 -17.20 -14.58 -33.97
CA GLY A 112 -17.15 -13.35 -33.16
C GLY A 112 -15.79 -12.61 -33.14
N TYR A 113 -14.74 -13.16 -33.75
CA TYR A 113 -13.36 -12.65 -33.64
C TYR A 113 -13.03 -11.67 -34.77
N GLY A 114 -13.73 -10.54 -34.78
CA GLY A 114 -13.45 -9.43 -35.70
C GLY A 114 -12.55 -8.35 -35.10
N VAL A 115 -12.20 -7.36 -35.92
CA VAL A 115 -11.46 -6.16 -35.45
C VAL A 115 -12.16 -5.45 -34.28
N GLY A 116 -13.50 -5.48 -34.24
CA GLY A 116 -14.28 -4.93 -33.13
C GLY A 116 -13.98 -5.57 -31.78
N LEU A 117 -13.73 -6.90 -31.74
CA LEU A 117 -13.35 -7.59 -30.51
C LEU A 117 -11.97 -7.14 -30.03
N VAL A 118 -11.02 -6.99 -30.95
CA VAL A 118 -9.67 -6.50 -30.63
C VAL A 118 -9.74 -5.11 -29.99
N PHE A 119 -10.50 -4.18 -30.58
CA PHE A 119 -10.72 -2.85 -30.00
C PHE A 119 -11.40 -2.92 -28.63
N ALA A 120 -12.40 -3.80 -28.46
CA ALA A 120 -13.09 -3.97 -27.18
C ALA A 120 -12.14 -4.47 -26.07
N VAL A 121 -11.31 -5.47 -26.38
CA VAL A 121 -10.33 -6.04 -25.44
C VAL A 121 -9.28 -4.99 -25.05
N ILE A 122 -8.71 -4.27 -26.03
CA ILE A 122 -7.76 -3.19 -25.77
C ILE A 122 -8.42 -2.11 -24.89
N THR A 123 -9.61 -1.64 -25.26
CA THR A 123 -10.33 -0.61 -24.52
C THR A 123 -10.62 -1.05 -23.09
N LYS A 124 -11.06 -2.31 -22.89
CA LYS A 124 -11.28 -2.89 -21.56
C LYS A 124 -10.03 -2.80 -20.69
N TYR A 125 -8.89 -3.24 -21.20
CA TYR A 125 -7.64 -3.22 -20.41
C TYR A 125 -7.09 -1.81 -20.21
N VAL A 126 -7.29 -0.89 -21.15
CA VAL A 126 -6.94 0.52 -20.95
C VAL A 126 -7.77 1.10 -19.80
N VAL A 127 -9.09 0.92 -19.82
CA VAL A 127 -9.97 1.39 -18.72
C VAL A 127 -9.56 0.78 -17.39
N TRP A 128 -9.26 -0.53 -17.36
CA TRP A 128 -8.85 -1.20 -16.13
C TRP A 128 -7.54 -0.67 -15.56
N ASN A 129 -6.55 -0.41 -16.42
CA ASN A 129 -5.28 0.20 -16.01
C ASN A 129 -5.48 1.64 -15.50
N LEU A 130 -6.33 2.44 -16.15
CA LEU A 130 -6.64 3.79 -15.69
C LEU A 130 -7.29 3.78 -14.29
N LEU A 131 -8.18 2.82 -14.02
CA LEU A 131 -8.78 2.64 -12.69
C LEU A 131 -7.73 2.25 -11.65
N ILE A 132 -6.83 1.33 -11.97
CA ILE A 132 -5.74 0.92 -11.07
C ILE A 132 -4.82 2.10 -10.79
N VAL A 133 -4.39 2.84 -11.81
CA VAL A 133 -3.53 4.02 -11.64
C VAL A 133 -4.22 5.08 -10.78
N ALA A 134 -5.50 5.37 -11.02
CA ALA A 134 -6.25 6.31 -10.20
C ALA A 134 -6.30 5.87 -8.72
N TYR A 135 -6.49 4.58 -8.47
CA TYR A 135 -6.47 4.01 -7.12
C TYR A 135 -5.09 4.07 -6.46
N GLU A 136 -4.04 3.80 -7.22
CA GLU A 136 -2.66 3.89 -6.74
C GLU A 136 -2.26 5.33 -6.40
N LEU A 137 -2.74 6.32 -7.16
CA LEU A 137 -2.57 7.73 -6.84
C LEU A 137 -3.31 8.14 -5.56
N LEU A 138 -4.52 7.60 -5.33
CA LEU A 138 -5.25 7.78 -4.07
C LEU A 138 -4.47 7.18 -2.89
N MET A 139 -3.96 5.95 -3.05
CA MET A 139 -3.14 5.31 -2.03
C MET A 139 -1.85 6.08 -1.77
N LEU A 140 -1.17 6.55 -2.82
CA LEU A 140 0.03 7.38 -2.72
C LEU A 140 -0.26 8.66 -1.91
N PHE A 141 -1.37 9.32 -2.21
CA PHE A 141 -1.84 10.48 -1.44
C PHE A 141 -2.03 10.14 0.05
N PHE A 142 -2.63 9.00 0.37
CA PHE A 142 -2.75 8.54 1.77
C PHE A 142 -1.40 8.30 2.43
N MET A 143 -0.43 7.68 1.73
CA MET A 143 0.89 7.41 2.29
C MET A 143 1.67 8.69 2.60
N CYS A 144 1.42 9.77 1.83
CA CYS A 144 2.00 11.09 2.02
C CYS A 144 1.35 11.91 3.17
N LYS A 145 0.08 11.67 3.53
CA LYS A 145 -0.65 12.46 4.55
C LYS A 145 -0.02 12.39 5.95
N ASP A 146 -0.07 13.43 6.78
CA ASP A 146 0.50 13.35 8.14
C ASP A 146 -0.32 12.40 9.00
N GLY A 147 0.37 11.69 9.90
CA GLY A 147 -0.27 10.86 10.91
C GLY A 147 -1.10 11.70 11.88
N ASP A 148 -2.08 11.05 12.52
CA ASP A 148 -2.86 11.68 13.57
C ASP A 148 -1.95 12.11 14.74
N PRO A 149 -1.96 13.38 15.16
CA PRO A 149 -1.19 13.79 16.32
C PRO A 149 -1.70 13.19 17.63
N TYR A 150 -2.96 12.76 17.67
CA TYR A 150 -3.58 12.17 18.85
C TYR A 150 -3.52 10.64 18.82
N GLU A 151 -3.82 10.03 19.96
CA GLU A 151 -4.09 8.61 20.02
C GLU A 151 -5.36 8.29 19.23
N ASN A 152 -5.29 7.24 18.41
CA ASN A 152 -6.42 6.75 17.62
C ASN A 152 -6.70 5.29 17.98
N GLU A 153 -7.67 4.66 17.32
CA GLU A 153 -8.07 3.26 17.56
C GLU A 153 -6.93 2.23 17.39
N TYR A 154 -5.82 2.62 16.75
CA TYR A 154 -4.64 1.79 16.52
C TYR A 154 -3.45 2.14 17.44
N GLY A 155 -3.65 3.00 18.43
CA GLY A 155 -2.70 3.35 19.48
C GLY A 155 -2.06 4.73 19.36
N GLY A 156 -1.09 4.98 20.25
CA GLY A 156 -0.40 6.27 20.40
C GLY A 156 0.40 6.70 19.16
N SER A 157 0.57 8.02 19.01
CA SER A 157 1.27 8.59 17.87
C SER A 157 2.77 8.26 17.89
N PRO A 158 3.36 7.76 16.79
CA PRO A 158 4.80 7.48 16.70
C PRO A 158 5.66 8.75 16.51
N LYS A 159 5.03 9.93 16.43
CA LYS A 159 5.68 11.22 16.14
C LYS A 159 5.45 12.26 17.23
N TYR A 160 4.25 12.32 17.80
CA TYR A 160 3.86 13.35 18.75
C TYR A 160 3.78 12.76 20.15
N VAL A 161 4.46 13.40 21.10
CA VAL A 161 4.30 13.14 22.53
C VAL A 161 3.50 14.31 23.08
N MET A 162 2.41 14.02 23.78
CA MET A 162 1.65 15.04 24.48
C MET A 162 2.40 15.40 25.75
N ASP A 163 2.67 16.68 25.93
CA ASP A 163 3.08 17.19 27.24
C ASP A 163 1.80 17.32 28.07
N ASP A 164 1.62 16.40 29.01
CA ASP A 164 0.46 16.31 29.89
C ASP A 164 0.46 17.44 30.94
N GLY A 165 1.00 18.62 30.62
CA GLY A 165 1.10 19.80 31.48
C GLY A 165 1.26 19.41 32.94
N GLY A 166 2.37 18.74 33.25
CA GLY A 166 2.67 18.27 34.60
C GLY A 166 2.49 19.42 35.58
N ASP A 167 1.50 19.27 36.44
CA ASP A 167 1.25 20.13 37.58
C ASP A 167 2.51 20.19 38.45
N ASP A 168 3.28 21.26 38.30
CA ASP A 168 4.46 21.59 39.11
C ASP A 168 4.02 22.08 40.52
N SER A 169 3.00 21.45 41.12
CA SER A 169 2.45 21.79 42.44
C SER A 169 2.87 20.83 43.56
N GLY A 170 3.86 19.96 43.30
CA GLY A 170 4.17 18.84 44.18
C GLY A 170 5.65 18.61 44.48
N MET A 171 6.45 19.65 44.78
CA MET A 171 7.70 19.53 45.57
C MET A 171 7.94 20.76 46.44
#